data_AF-A0A969BYW1-F1
#
_entry.id   AF-A0A969BYW1-F1
#
_cell.length_a   1.000
_cell.length_b   1.000
_cell.length_c   1.000
_cell.angle_alpha   90.00
_cell.angle_beta   90.00
_cell.angle_gamma   90.00
#
_symmetry.space_group_name_H-M   'P 1'
#
loop_
_entity.id
_entity.type
_entity.pdbx_description
1 polymer ?
#
loop_
_entity_poly.entity_id
_entity_poly.type
_entity_poly.pdbx_seq_one_letter_code
_entity_poly.pdbx_strand_id
1 'polypeptide(L)'
;MKLDKDFWSMQILIAEVLAIAGFLICAIWFLVVPVFYYQNAEINLKAFTEVANLEPIGCINGDSDRDWNLSCTARNKDRLFAVSCGYMPWSKGCKINFGQLNQSPPVQFSLFKE
;
A
#
# COMPACT_ATOMS: atom_id res chain seq x y z
N MET A 1 35.75 15.70 -41.34
CA MET A 1 35.82 15.05 -40.01
C MET A 1 35.08 15.80 -38.90
N LYS A 2 34.12 16.69 -39.22
CA LYS A 2 33.30 17.42 -38.23
C LYS A 2 31.98 16.68 -37.94
N LEU A 3 31.41 16.08 -38.99
CA LEU A 3 30.18 15.28 -38.97
C LEU A 3 30.20 14.10 -37.96
N ASP A 4 31.35 13.43 -37.76
CA ASP A 4 31.47 12.33 -36.80
C ASP A 4 31.36 12.79 -35.34
N LYS A 5 32.00 13.91 -34.97
CA LYS A 5 31.95 14.43 -33.59
C LYS A 5 30.55 14.88 -33.19
N ASP A 6 29.82 15.48 -34.13
CA ASP A 6 28.45 15.96 -33.91
C ASP A 6 27.47 14.78 -33.75
N PHE A 7 27.68 13.69 -34.51
CA PHE A 7 26.90 12.46 -34.40
C PHE A 7 27.08 11.76 -33.04
N TRP A 8 28.33 11.59 -32.59
CA TRP A 8 28.62 11.01 -31.28
C TRP A 8 28.10 11.89 -30.12
N SER A 9 28.19 13.21 -30.24
CA SER A 9 27.66 14.14 -29.22
C SER A 9 26.14 14.04 -29.10
N MET A 10 25.42 13.89 -30.21
CA MET A 10 23.96 13.68 -30.21
C MET A 10 23.56 12.36 -29.54
N GLN A 11 24.30 11.27 -29.78
CA GLN A 11 24.02 9.98 -29.13
C GLN A 11 24.20 10.04 -27.61
N ILE A 12 25.22 10.76 -27.13
CA ILE A 12 25.46 10.95 -25.70
C ILE A 12 24.31 11.73 -25.06
N LEU A 13 23.88 12.83 -25.69
CA LEU A 13 22.74 13.62 -25.19
C LEU A 13 21.44 12.80 -25.12
N ILE A 14 21.17 11.97 -26.12
CA ILE A 14 20.00 11.08 -26.12
C ILE A 14 20.10 10.07 -24.97
N ALA A 15 21.28 9.46 -24.77
CA ALA A 15 21.50 8.50 -23.69
C ALA A 15 21.30 9.12 -22.31
N GLU A 16 21.79 10.34 -22.08
CA GLU A 16 21.61 11.07 -20.82
C GLU A 16 20.15 11.38 -20.54
N VAL A 17 19.41 11.88 -21.54
CA VAL A 17 17.98 12.17 -21.40
C VAL A 17 17.19 10.90 -21.06
N LEU A 18 17.49 9.78 -21.73
CA LEU A 18 16.84 8.49 -21.44
C LEU A 18 17.18 7.98 -20.04
N ALA A 19 18.42 8.12 -19.59
CA ALA A 19 18.83 7.71 -18.24
C ALA A 19 18.09 8.53 -17.17
N ILE A 20 18.00 9.85 -17.35
CA ILE A 20 17.27 10.74 -16.43
C ILE A 20 15.78 10.42 -16.42
N ALA A 21 15.17 10.26 -17.60
CA ALA A 21 13.76 9.90 -17.71
C ALA A 21 13.47 8.55 -17.04
N GLY A 22 14.31 7.54 -17.28
CA GLY A 22 14.19 6.23 -16.63
C GLY A 22 14.31 6.33 -15.10
N PHE A 23 15.27 7.09 -14.59
CA PHE A 23 15.42 7.32 -13.16
C PHE A 23 14.19 7.99 -12.54
N LEU A 24 13.64 9.02 -13.19
CA LEU A 24 12.46 9.72 -12.71
C LEU A 24 11.23 8.81 -12.68
N ILE A 25 11.02 7.99 -13.73
CA ILE A 25 9.92 7.02 -13.77
C ILE A 25 10.04 6.03 -12.62
N CYS A 26 11.23 5.46 -12.38
CA CYS A 26 11.47 4.56 -11.26
C CYS A 26 11.22 5.25 -9.92
N ALA A 27 11.72 6.47 -9.72
CA ALA A 27 11.53 7.23 -8.49
C ALA A 27 10.03 7.49 -8.20
N ILE A 28 9.27 7.90 -9.21
CA ILE A 28 7.82 8.11 -9.10
C ILE A 28 7.12 6.79 -8.75
N TRP A 29 7.49 5.69 -9.41
CA TRP A 29 6.90 4.37 -9.14
C TRP A 29 7.08 3.95 -7.68
N PHE A 30 8.29 4.09 -7.12
CA PHE A 30 8.58 3.73 -5.73
C PHE A 30 7.86 4.62 -4.70
N LEU A 31 7.57 5.88 -5.02
CA LEU A 31 6.89 6.80 -4.10
C LEU A 31 5.37 6.68 -4.18
N VAL A 32 4.80 6.55 -5.38
CA VAL A 32 3.34 6.67 -5.58
C VAL A 32 2.64 5.33 -5.41
N VAL A 33 3.22 4.24 -5.90
CA VAL A 33 2.54 2.93 -5.93
C VAL A 33 2.20 2.39 -4.53
N PRO A 34 3.09 2.46 -3.52
CA PRO A 34 2.76 2.00 -2.16
C PRO A 34 1.60 2.80 -1.55
N VAL A 35 1.60 4.12 -1.75
CA VAL A 35 0.52 5.00 -1.26
C VAL A 35 -0.80 4.63 -1.90
N PHE A 36 -0.80 4.40 -3.21
CA PHE A 36 -1.99 4.00 -3.95
C PHE A 36 -2.56 2.67 -3.46
N TYR A 37 -1.70 1.67 -3.22
CA TYR A 37 -2.11 0.38 -2.68
C TYR A 37 -2.70 0.48 -1.27
N TYR A 38 -2.05 1.25 -0.40
CA TYR A 38 -2.55 1.50 0.95
C TYR A 38 -3.94 2.16 0.91
N GLN A 39 -4.11 3.21 0.09
CA GLN A 39 -5.40 3.89 -0.06
C GLN A 39 -6.49 2.96 -0.58
N ASN A 40 -6.17 2.08 -1.53
CA ASN A 40 -7.13 1.12 -2.05
C ASN A 40 -7.60 0.12 -0.96
N ALA A 41 -6.70 -0.32 -0.09
CA ALA A 41 -7.06 -1.16 1.05
C ALA A 41 -7.96 -0.41 2.05
N GLU A 42 -7.70 0.87 2.33
CA GLU A 42 -8.56 1.69 3.20
C GLU A 42 -9.95 1.92 2.61
N ILE A 43 -10.04 2.14 1.29
CA ILE A 43 -11.32 2.24 0.57
C ILE A 43 -12.10 0.93 0.71
N ASN A 44 -11.44 -0.20 0.50
CA ASN A 44 -12.04 -1.52 0.67
C ASN A 44 -12.50 -1.75 2.12
N LEU A 45 -11.70 -1.35 3.11
CA LEU A 45 -12.05 -1.43 4.54
C LEU A 45 -13.30 -0.62 4.82
N LYS A 46 -13.33 0.65 4.38
CA LYS A 46 -14.47 1.54 4.61
C LYS A 46 -15.75 0.94 4.04
N ALA A 47 -15.72 0.52 2.77
CA ALA A 47 -16.86 -0.11 2.10
C ALA A 47 -17.33 -1.38 2.84
N PHE A 48 -16.39 -2.21 3.33
CA PHE A 48 -16.71 -3.38 4.12
C PHE A 48 -17.37 -3.02 5.45
N THR A 49 -16.81 -2.05 6.19
CA THR A 49 -17.31 -1.64 7.49
C THR A 49 -18.69 -1.00 7.43
N GLU A 50 -19.01 -0.25 6.36
CA GLU A 50 -20.33 0.32 6.11
C GLU A 50 -21.40 -0.76 5.98
N VAL A 51 -21.12 -1.85 5.26
CA VAL A 51 -22.06 -2.97 5.09
C VAL A 51 -22.15 -3.81 6.37
N ALA A 52 -21.03 -3.95 7.10
CA ALA A 52 -20.95 -4.79 8.29
C ALA A 52 -21.38 -4.08 9.60
N ASN A 53 -21.80 -2.80 9.54
CA ASN A 53 -22.05 -1.96 10.72
C ASN A 53 -20.88 -1.94 11.71
N LEU A 54 -19.67 -1.79 11.17
CA LEU A 54 -18.41 -1.65 11.92
C LEU A 54 -17.86 -0.23 11.72
N GLU A 55 -16.98 0.19 12.62
CA GLU A 55 -16.20 1.41 12.50
C GLU A 55 -14.80 1.07 11.96
N PRO A 56 -14.32 1.70 10.87
CA PRO A 56 -12.98 1.47 10.36
C PRO A 56 -11.94 2.15 11.26
N ILE A 57 -10.90 1.41 11.67
CA ILE A 57 -9.77 1.97 12.44
C ILE A 57 -8.60 2.32 11.53
N GLY A 58 -8.25 1.43 10.60
CA GLY A 58 -7.18 1.63 9.64
C GLY A 58 -6.47 0.35 9.23
N CYS A 59 -5.53 0.49 8.29
CA CYS A 59 -4.71 -0.61 7.78
C CYS A 59 -3.25 -0.45 8.20
N ILE A 60 -2.54 -1.56 8.30
CA ILE A 60 -1.09 -1.57 8.51
C ILE A 60 -0.43 -1.39 7.15
N ASN A 61 0.58 -0.53 7.08
CA ASN A 61 1.33 -0.28 5.85
C ASN A 61 2.38 -1.38 5.63
N GLY A 62 1.92 -2.56 5.20
CA GLY A 62 2.79 -3.69 4.88
C GLY A 62 2.05 -5.03 4.82
N ASP A 63 2.18 -5.72 3.69
CA ASP A 63 1.81 -7.12 3.54
C ASP A 63 2.99 -8.00 3.99
N SER A 64 2.88 -8.54 5.21
CA SER A 64 3.97 -9.30 5.84
C SER A 64 3.95 -10.78 5.44
N ASP A 65 2.78 -11.32 5.10
CA ASP A 65 2.53 -12.72 4.75
C ASP A 65 2.47 -12.97 3.23
N ARG A 66 2.59 -11.90 2.43
CA ARG A 66 2.59 -11.90 0.96
C ARG A 66 1.31 -12.51 0.38
N ASP A 67 0.19 -12.32 1.07
CA ASP A 67 -1.12 -12.84 0.68
C ASP A 67 -1.90 -11.87 -0.23
N TRP A 68 -1.25 -10.76 -0.61
CA TRP A 68 -1.76 -9.66 -1.42
C TRP A 68 -2.90 -8.87 -0.75
N ASN A 69 -3.04 -9.01 0.57
CA ASN A 69 -3.94 -8.22 1.39
C ASN A 69 -3.16 -7.45 2.46
N LEU A 70 -3.70 -6.30 2.86
CA LEU A 70 -3.22 -5.59 4.03
C LEU A 70 -4.04 -6.00 5.25
N SER A 71 -3.35 -6.18 6.37
CA SER A 71 -3.97 -6.37 7.67
C SER A 71 -4.56 -5.04 8.13
N CYS A 72 -5.86 -5.02 8.35
CA CYS A 72 -6.65 -3.86 8.76
C CYS A 72 -7.46 -4.19 10.02
N THR A 73 -7.90 -3.15 10.70
CA THR A 73 -8.70 -3.28 11.93
C THR A 73 -10.02 -2.54 11.79
N ALA A 74 -11.08 -3.19 12.23
CA ALA A 74 -12.41 -2.59 12.38
C ALA A 74 -12.91 -2.78 13.82
N ARG A 75 -13.84 -1.94 14.27
CA ARG A 75 -14.38 -1.96 15.63
C ARG A 75 -15.90 -2.08 15.61
N ASN A 76 -16.47 -2.80 16.59
CA ASN A 76 -17.88 -2.68 16.95
C ASN A 76 -17.99 -2.51 18.46
N LYS A 77 -18.38 -1.31 18.91
CA LYS A 77 -18.46 -0.95 20.34
C LYS A 77 -17.14 -1.33 21.05
N ASP A 78 -17.15 -2.42 21.82
CA ASP A 78 -16.03 -2.87 22.64
C ASP A 78 -15.19 -3.99 22.00
N ARG A 79 -15.48 -4.39 20.77
CA ARG A 79 -14.78 -5.48 20.07
C ARG A 79 -14.00 -4.97 18.87
N LEU A 80 -12.76 -5.44 18.75
CA LEU A 80 -11.93 -5.24 17.56
C LEU A 80 -11.96 -6.49 16.69
N PHE A 81 -11.96 -6.27 15.38
CA PHE A 81 -11.97 -7.30 14.35
C PHE A 81 -10.75 -7.11 13.46
N ALA A 82 -9.95 -8.17 13.35
CA ALA A 82 -8.89 -8.25 12.36
C ALA A 82 -9.50 -8.57 11.00
N VAL A 83 -9.21 -7.73 10.01
CA VAL A 83 -9.77 -7.78 8.66
C VAL A 83 -8.61 -7.73 7.67
N SER A 84 -8.56 -8.63 6.70
CA SER A 84 -7.63 -8.50 5.58
C SER A 84 -8.33 -7.87 4.38
N CYS A 85 -7.78 -6.78 3.85
CA CYS A 85 -8.33 -6.08 2.70
C CYS A 85 -7.39 -6.16 1.51
N GLY A 86 -7.92 -6.50 0.33
CA GLY A 86 -7.11 -6.50 -0.89
C GLY A 86 -6.59 -5.09 -1.19
N TYR A 87 -5.29 -4.96 -1.49
CA TYR A 87 -4.68 -3.66 -1.79
C TYR A 87 -4.44 -3.45 -3.28
N MET A 88 -4.47 -4.50 -4.11
CA MET A 88 -4.32 -4.37 -5.55
C MET A 88 -5.53 -3.63 -6.16
N PRO A 89 -5.34 -2.79 -7.20
CA PRO A 89 -6.42 -2.02 -7.82
C PRO A 89 -7.59 -2.87 -8.37
N TRP A 90 -7.33 -4.12 -8.74
CA TRP A 90 -8.35 -5.07 -9.19
C TRP A 90 -8.87 -5.98 -8.06
N SER A 91 -8.24 -5.97 -6.90
CA SER A 91 -8.76 -6.66 -5.71
C SER A 91 -9.81 -5.81 -5.04
N LYS A 92 -10.97 -6.40 -4.78
CA LYS A 92 -12.10 -5.72 -4.13
C LYS A 92 -12.49 -6.46 -2.87
N GLY A 93 -12.82 -5.69 -1.85
CA GLY A 93 -13.40 -6.18 -0.62
C GLY A 93 -12.38 -6.65 0.41
N CYS A 94 -12.93 -7.11 1.53
CA CYS A 94 -12.19 -7.52 2.71
C CYS A 94 -12.78 -8.80 3.30
N LYS A 95 -11.94 -9.56 4.00
CA LYS A 95 -12.28 -10.80 4.69
C LYS A 95 -12.00 -10.66 6.19
N ILE A 96 -12.93 -11.09 7.04
CA ILE A 96 -12.69 -11.16 8.49
C ILE A 96 -11.78 -12.36 8.76
N ASN A 97 -10.69 -12.14 9.47
CA ASN A 97 -9.83 -13.22 9.93
C ASN A 97 -10.28 -13.71 11.31
N PHE A 98 -11.23 -14.66 11.32
CA PHE A 98 -11.71 -15.29 12.55
C PHE A 98 -10.61 -16.06 13.30
N GLY A 99 -9.54 -16.48 12.61
CA GLY A 99 -8.38 -17.15 13.22
C GLY A 99 -7.57 -16.29 14.20
N GLN A 100 -7.60 -14.95 14.05
CA GLN A 100 -6.87 -14.04 14.94
C GLN A 100 -7.66 -13.58 16.18
N LEU A 101 -8.99 -13.76 16.17
CA LEU A 101 -9.84 -13.47 17.33
C LEU A 101 -9.57 -14.42 18.51
N ASN A 102 -9.02 -15.61 18.26
CA ASN A 102 -8.71 -16.59 19.29
C ASN A 102 -7.29 -16.45 19.87
N GLN A 103 -6.48 -15.55 19.32
CA GLN A 103 -5.08 -15.30 19.73
C GLN A 103 -4.81 -13.85 20.10
N SER A 104 -5.84 -13.00 20.16
CA SER A 104 -5.67 -11.62 20.63
C SER A 104 -5.56 -11.63 22.16
N PRO A 105 -4.37 -11.45 22.78
CA PRO A 105 -4.34 -11.01 24.17
C PRO A 105 -5.12 -9.69 24.30
N PRO A 106 -5.66 -9.35 25.48
CA PRO A 106 -6.34 -8.07 25.67
C PRO A 106 -5.44 -6.96 25.15
N VAL A 107 -6.01 -6.10 24.29
CA VAL A 107 -5.30 -4.96 23.71
C VAL A 107 -4.80 -4.10 24.86
N GLN A 108 -3.55 -4.30 25.27
CA GLN A 108 -2.82 -3.35 26.08
C GLN A 108 -2.52 -2.18 25.15
N PHE A 109 -3.37 -1.16 25.23
CA PHE A 109 -2.99 0.19 24.85
C PHE A 109 -1.85 0.63 25.78
N SER A 110 -0.63 0.19 25.51
CA SER A 110 0.55 0.89 26.00
C SER A 110 0.61 2.21 25.25
N LEU A 111 0.00 3.22 25.88
CA LEU A 111 0.25 4.64 25.69
C LEU A 111 1.61 4.89 25.06
N PHE A 112 1.63 5.54 23.88
CA PHE A 112 2.74 6.38 23.51
C PHE A 112 2.96 7.37 24.65
N LYS A 113 4.00 7.13 25.44
CA LYS A 113 4.57 8.06 26.39
C LYS A 113 6.07 8.04 26.18
N GLU A 114 6.53 8.93 25.31
CA GLU A 114 7.44 10.06 25.60
C GLU A 114 7.74 10.83 24.31
#